data_AF-A0A961Z592-F1
#
_entry.id   AF-A0A961Z592-F1
#
_cell.length_a   1.000
_cell.length_b   1.000
_cell.length_c   1.000
_cell.angle_alpha   90.00
_cell.angle_beta   90.00
_cell.angle_gamma   90.00
#
_symmetry.space_group_name_H-M   'P 1'
#
loop_
_entity.id
_entity.type
_entity.pdbx_description
1 polymer ?
#
loop_
_entity_poly.entity_id
_entity_poly.type
_entity_poly.pdbx_seq_one_letter_code
_entity_poly.pdbx_strand_id
1 'polypeptide(L)'
;MAANQATARDVARTPAVAQFAVAAPAALSGLAAVHGDERFGTPRAAAVTDLRLIISHARGGLERAMRLANGLRPGRNDVLFRAQIIAVSSGRLWTHGSGWCSHWRDDRTFCEVDCEGGAFEIERTGSTGRGGAFRLSLVLDPARIIATGAQPGIAFSSCATADRSGSTRLRPARRDGTITIPLRFDNGGD
;
A
#
# COMPACT_ATOMS: atom_id res chain seq x y z
N MET A 1 -12.76 -37.34 16.95
CA MET A 1 -13.29 -36.75 15.70
C MET A 1 -13.67 -35.30 15.95
N ALA A 2 -12.69 -34.39 16.03
CA ALA A 2 -12.89 -32.98 16.42
C ALA A 2 -12.15 -32.00 15.49
N ALA A 3 -11.96 -32.37 14.21
CA ALA A 3 -11.15 -31.59 13.26
C ALA A 3 -11.97 -30.66 12.34
N ASN A 4 -13.31 -30.72 12.35
CA ASN A 4 -14.12 -30.05 11.32
C ASN A 4 -14.92 -28.82 11.80
N GLN A 5 -14.66 -28.29 13.00
CA GLN A 5 -15.27 -27.03 13.47
C GLN A 5 -14.30 -25.83 13.49
N ALA A 6 -13.00 -26.04 13.21
CA ALA A 6 -12.01 -24.95 13.17
C ALA A 6 -12.16 -24.06 11.92
N THR A 7 -12.69 -24.59 10.82
CA THR A 7 -12.76 -23.87 9.53
C THR A 7 -13.83 -22.78 9.48
N ALA A 8 -14.94 -22.89 10.23
CA ALA A 8 -15.96 -21.84 10.24
C ALA A 8 -15.60 -20.64 11.15
N ARG A 9 -14.83 -20.87 12.22
CA ARG A 9 -14.36 -19.79 13.12
C ARG A 9 -13.17 -19.02 12.55
N ASP A 10 -12.34 -19.65 11.72
CA ASP A 10 -11.23 -18.95 11.06
C ASP A 10 -11.67 -18.13 9.84
N VAL A 11 -12.82 -18.45 9.22
CA VAL A 11 -13.44 -17.60 8.19
C VAL A 11 -14.07 -16.34 8.79
N ALA A 12 -14.50 -16.38 10.06
CA ALA A 12 -14.94 -15.18 10.80
C ALA A 12 -13.78 -14.25 11.24
N ARG A 13 -12.53 -14.62 10.96
CA ARG A 13 -11.31 -13.85 11.24
C ARG A 13 -10.61 -13.34 10.00
N THR A 14 -11.22 -13.39 8.83
CA THR A 14 -10.72 -12.60 7.72
C THR A 14 -11.01 -11.13 8.06
N PRO A 15 -10.02 -10.28 8.34
CA PRO A 15 -10.30 -8.84 8.46
C PRO A 15 -11.00 -8.43 7.17
N ALA A 16 -11.97 -7.52 7.21
CA ALA A 16 -12.58 -7.05 5.97
C ALA A 16 -11.46 -6.57 5.04
N VAL A 17 -11.24 -7.33 3.96
CA VAL A 17 -10.15 -7.12 3.02
C VAL A 17 -10.78 -6.58 1.75
N ALA A 18 -10.42 -5.34 1.40
CA ALA A 18 -10.72 -4.78 0.09
C ALA A 18 -9.51 -4.96 -0.82
N GLN A 19 -9.70 -5.56 -1.98
CA GLN A 19 -8.63 -5.77 -2.96
C GLN A 19 -8.83 -4.86 -4.15
N PHE A 20 -7.73 -4.37 -4.70
CA PHE A 20 -7.73 -3.50 -5.85
C PHE A 20 -6.63 -3.91 -6.82
N ALA A 21 -7.00 -4.00 -8.09
CA ALA A 21 -6.08 -4.21 -9.20
C ALA A 21 -5.81 -2.87 -9.91
N VAL A 22 -4.76 -2.82 -10.73
CA VAL A 22 -4.51 -1.67 -11.61
C VAL A 22 -5.66 -1.54 -12.62
N ALA A 23 -6.25 -0.35 -12.69
CA ALA A 23 -7.33 -0.06 -13.62
C ALA A 23 -6.82 0.22 -15.05
N ALA A 24 -5.61 0.78 -15.16
CA ALA A 24 -4.97 1.10 -16.43
C ALA A 24 -3.56 0.51 -16.47
N PRO A 25 -3.34 -0.68 -17.06
CA PRO A 25 -2.04 -1.36 -17.05
C PRO A 25 -0.88 -0.51 -17.59
N ALA A 26 -1.15 0.39 -18.54
CA ALA A 26 -0.16 1.33 -19.06
C ALA A 26 0.44 2.25 -17.99
N ALA A 27 -0.27 2.52 -16.89
CA ALA A 27 0.24 3.33 -15.78
C ALA A 27 1.43 2.67 -15.07
N LEU A 28 1.59 1.35 -15.16
CA LEU A 28 2.74 0.64 -14.59
C LEU A 28 4.07 0.99 -15.25
N SER A 29 4.06 1.49 -16.50
CA SER A 29 5.27 1.94 -17.20
C SER A 29 5.99 3.10 -16.49
N GLY A 30 5.27 3.86 -15.66
CA GLY A 30 5.83 4.91 -14.83
C GLY A 30 6.47 4.40 -13.53
N LEU A 31 6.37 3.11 -13.23
CA LEU A 31 6.81 2.49 -11.97
C LEU A 31 7.99 1.55 -12.22
N ALA A 32 8.98 1.57 -11.33
CA ALA A 32 10.12 0.67 -11.37
C ALA A 32 10.31 -0.04 -10.03
N ALA A 33 10.63 -1.33 -10.08
CA ALA A 33 11.21 -2.05 -8.96
C ALA A 33 12.72 -1.88 -9.04
N VAL A 34 13.31 -1.26 -8.03
CA VAL A 34 14.74 -1.03 -7.99
C VAL A 34 15.36 -1.95 -6.95
N HIS A 35 16.31 -2.75 -7.42
CA HIS A 35 17.00 -3.77 -6.65
C HIS A 35 18.39 -3.30 -6.24
N GLY A 36 18.76 -3.56 -4.98
CA GLY A 36 20.06 -3.22 -4.43
C GLY A 36 20.07 -1.91 -3.65
N ASP A 37 21.02 -1.79 -2.74
CA ASP A 37 21.25 -0.55 -1.99
C ASP A 37 21.98 0.45 -2.90
N GLU A 38 21.38 1.62 -3.09
CA GLU A 38 21.95 2.72 -3.88
C GLU A 38 23.32 3.19 -3.36
N ARG A 39 23.64 2.87 -2.10
CA ARG A 39 24.91 3.24 -1.47
C ARG A 39 26.08 2.35 -1.89
N PHE A 40 25.83 1.14 -2.41
CA PHE A 40 26.87 0.10 -2.58
C PHE A 40 26.99 -0.45 -4.02
N GLY A 41 26.30 0.12 -5.00
CA GLY A 41 26.44 -0.26 -6.42
C GLY A 41 25.43 0.43 -7.32
N THR A 42 25.50 0.15 -8.64
CA THR A 42 24.50 0.66 -9.60
C THR A 42 23.17 -0.06 -9.38
N PRO A 43 22.14 0.62 -8.85
CA PRO A 43 20.85 -0.01 -8.63
C PRO A 43 20.26 -0.49 -9.97
N ARG A 44 19.73 -1.71 -9.99
CA ARG A 44 19.07 -2.25 -11.19
C ARG A 44 17.58 -1.97 -11.13
N ALA A 45 17.10 -1.15 -12.05
CA ALA A 45 15.68 -0.90 -12.25
C ALA A 45 15.08 -1.97 -13.17
N ALA A 46 13.94 -2.51 -12.77
CA ALA A 46 13.15 -3.46 -13.53
C ALA A 46 11.71 -2.95 -13.65
N ALA A 47 11.10 -3.21 -14.81
CA ALA A 47 9.72 -2.82 -15.08
C ALA A 47 8.75 -3.66 -14.23
N VAL A 48 7.74 -2.98 -13.68
CA VAL A 48 6.65 -3.64 -12.95
C VAL A 48 5.59 -4.08 -13.96
N THR A 49 5.26 -5.36 -13.96
CA THR A 49 4.30 -5.94 -14.90
C THR A 49 2.91 -6.09 -14.29
N ASP A 50 2.83 -6.21 -12.97
CA ASP A 50 1.56 -6.31 -12.25
C ASP A 50 1.68 -5.69 -10.85
N LEU A 51 0.56 -5.18 -10.34
CA LEU A 51 0.46 -4.59 -9.01
C LEU A 51 -0.96 -4.78 -8.44
N ARG A 52 -1.01 -5.13 -7.15
CA ARG A 52 -2.24 -5.27 -6.38
C ARG A 52 -2.13 -4.50 -5.07
N LEU A 53 -3.18 -3.80 -4.69
CA LEU A 53 -3.33 -3.19 -3.38
C LEU A 53 -4.37 -3.99 -2.59
N ILE A 54 -4.02 -4.33 -1.35
CA ILE A 54 -4.87 -5.01 -0.40
C ILE A 54 -5.01 -4.12 0.82
N ILE A 55 -6.22 -3.70 1.14
CA ILE A 55 -6.54 -2.89 2.32
C ILE A 55 -7.20 -3.79 3.36
N SER A 56 -6.69 -3.75 4.58
CA SER A 56 -7.25 -4.49 5.73
C SER A 56 -7.31 -3.59 6.96
N HIS A 57 -8.21 -3.90 7.89
CA HIS A 57 -8.28 -3.15 9.15
C HIS A 57 -7.01 -3.32 9.99
N ALA A 58 -6.52 -2.23 10.56
CA ALA A 58 -5.51 -2.29 11.60
C ALA A 58 -6.14 -2.83 12.90
N ARG A 59 -5.36 -3.50 13.74
CA ARG A 59 -5.83 -3.93 15.07
C ARG A 59 -6.24 -2.70 15.89
N GLY A 60 -7.51 -2.64 16.30
CA GLY A 60 -8.11 -1.46 16.95
C GLY A 60 -8.40 -0.28 16.02
N GLY A 61 -8.22 -0.44 14.71
CA GLY A 61 -8.49 0.58 13.70
C GLY A 61 -9.97 0.91 13.56
N LEU A 62 -10.86 -0.09 13.72
CA LEU A 62 -12.31 0.12 13.73
C LEU A 62 -12.76 1.00 14.91
N GLU A 63 -12.29 0.69 16.12
CA GLU A 63 -12.59 1.48 17.32
C GLU A 63 -12.11 2.93 17.17
N ARG A 64 -10.92 3.13 16.59
CA ARG A 64 -10.40 4.47 16.27
C ARG A 64 -11.24 5.17 15.21
N ALA A 65 -11.60 4.49 14.13
CA ALA A 65 -12.47 5.07 13.08
C ALA A 65 -13.83 5.50 13.65
N MET A 66 -14.42 4.71 14.55
CA MET A 66 -15.66 5.06 15.26
C MET A 66 -15.49 6.29 16.16
N ARG A 67 -14.35 6.41 16.86
CA ARG A 67 -14.04 7.61 17.66
C ARG A 67 -13.96 8.87 16.80
N LEU A 68 -13.33 8.78 15.63
CA LEU A 68 -13.24 9.90 14.67
C LEU A 68 -14.61 10.29 14.12
N ALA A 69 -15.46 9.31 13.80
CA ALA A 69 -16.83 9.57 13.35
C ALA A 69 -17.66 10.32 14.41
N ASN A 70 -17.33 10.13 15.70
CA ASN A 70 -17.96 10.81 16.82
C ASN A 70 -17.32 12.18 17.16
N GLY A 71 -16.54 12.77 16.24
CA GLY A 71 -16.03 14.14 16.36
C GLY A 71 -14.74 14.29 17.16
N LEU A 72 -14.11 13.19 17.58
CA LEU A 72 -12.76 13.25 18.16
C LEU A 72 -11.75 13.57 17.06
N ARG A 73 -10.86 14.53 17.33
CA ARG A 73 -9.80 14.88 16.39
C ARG A 73 -8.77 13.76 16.33
N PRO A 74 -8.38 13.31 15.12
CA PRO A 74 -7.34 12.31 14.99
C PRO A 74 -5.98 12.87 15.43
N GLY A 75 -5.24 12.07 16.17
CA GLY A 75 -3.80 12.25 16.34
C GLY A 75 -3.07 12.09 15.00
N ARG A 76 -1.89 12.72 14.89
CA ARG A 76 -1.03 12.63 13.69
C ARG A 76 -0.64 11.17 13.36
N ASN A 77 -0.66 10.29 14.36
CA ASN A 77 -0.25 8.88 14.26
C ASN A 77 -1.43 7.90 14.42
N ASP A 78 -2.67 8.36 14.22
CA ASP A 78 -3.82 7.46 14.26
C ASP A 78 -3.86 6.58 13.02
N VAL A 79 -3.28 5.39 13.18
CA VAL A 79 -3.31 4.30 12.21
C VAL A 79 -4.71 3.68 12.20
N LEU A 80 -5.38 3.74 11.04
CA LEU A 80 -6.74 3.22 10.88
C LEU A 80 -6.79 1.89 10.16
N PHE A 81 -5.94 1.73 9.15
CA PHE A 81 -5.91 0.54 8.32
C PHE A 81 -4.49 0.23 7.85
N ARG A 82 -4.30 -0.98 7.34
CA ARG A 82 -3.07 -1.45 6.75
C ARG A 82 -3.26 -1.59 5.25
N ALA A 83 -2.29 -1.11 4.48
CA ALA A 83 -2.22 -1.31 3.05
C ALA A 83 -1.05 -2.25 2.75
N GLN A 84 -1.32 -3.31 2.00
CA GLN A 84 -0.31 -4.23 1.49
C GLN A 84 -0.28 -4.11 -0.04
N ILE A 85 0.91 -3.87 -0.57
CA ILE A 85 1.21 -3.87 -1.98
C ILE A 85 1.85 -5.20 -2.33
N ILE A 86 1.32 -5.80 -3.39
CA ILE A 86 1.91 -6.95 -4.07
C ILE A 86 2.30 -6.47 -5.46
N ALA A 87 3.48 -6.84 -5.94
CA ALA A 87 3.94 -6.47 -7.28
C ALA A 87 4.70 -7.60 -7.96
N VAL A 88 4.68 -7.61 -9.29
CA VAL A 88 5.48 -8.53 -10.12
C VAL A 88 6.48 -7.72 -10.93
N SER A 89 7.75 -8.12 -10.86
CA SER A 89 8.83 -7.51 -11.65
C SER A 89 9.89 -8.57 -11.96
N SER A 90 10.40 -8.57 -13.20
CA SER A 90 11.39 -9.55 -13.68
C SER A 90 11.02 -11.01 -13.39
N GLY A 91 9.74 -11.36 -13.52
CA GLY A 91 9.23 -12.71 -13.24
C GLY A 91 9.21 -13.10 -11.76
N ARG A 92 9.48 -12.16 -10.84
CA ARG A 92 9.43 -12.38 -9.38
C ARG A 92 8.24 -11.68 -8.75
N LEU A 93 7.59 -12.37 -7.82
CA LEU A 93 6.50 -11.84 -7.00
C LEU A 93 7.07 -11.23 -5.70
N TRP A 94 6.65 -10.00 -5.41
CA TRP A 94 7.03 -9.24 -4.23
C TRP A 94 5.79 -8.99 -3.37
N THR A 95 5.75 -9.51 -2.14
CA THR A 95 4.53 -9.53 -1.30
C THR A 95 4.65 -8.78 0.02
N HIS A 96 5.85 -8.32 0.38
CA HIS A 96 6.15 -7.73 1.68
C HIS A 96 6.04 -6.19 1.72
N GLY A 97 5.45 -5.56 0.69
CA GLY A 97 5.26 -4.11 0.64
C GLY A 97 4.10 -3.64 1.50
N SER A 98 4.19 -3.75 2.84
CA SER A 98 3.11 -3.36 3.75
C SER A 98 3.38 -2.06 4.51
N GLY A 99 2.34 -1.26 4.70
CA GLY A 99 2.42 -0.05 5.50
C GLY A 99 1.15 0.29 6.28
N TRP A 100 1.34 1.11 7.31
CA TRP A 100 0.28 1.63 8.17
C TRP A 100 -0.21 2.96 7.65
N CYS A 101 -1.53 3.06 7.44
CA CYS A 101 -2.15 4.23 6.86
C CYS A 101 -2.87 5.08 7.90
N SER A 102 -2.68 6.40 7.79
CA SER A 102 -3.32 7.40 8.62
C SER A 102 -4.83 7.51 8.33
N HIS A 103 -5.48 8.48 8.97
CA HIS A 103 -6.80 8.94 8.53
C HIS A 103 -6.71 9.70 7.20
N TRP A 104 -7.86 9.81 6.54
CA TRP A 104 -8.01 10.59 5.32
C TRP A 104 -7.98 12.10 5.63
N ARG A 105 -7.18 12.85 4.88
CA ARG A 105 -7.13 14.32 4.83
C ARG A 105 -7.22 14.75 3.38
N ASP A 106 -8.19 15.59 3.05
CA ASP A 106 -8.38 16.09 1.68
C ASP A 106 -8.38 14.95 0.64
N ASP A 107 -9.14 13.88 0.95
CA ASP A 107 -9.24 12.65 0.16
C ASP A 107 -7.93 11.87 -0.06
N ARG A 108 -6.90 12.14 0.74
CA ARG A 108 -5.64 11.40 0.73
C ARG A 108 -5.33 10.79 2.08
N THR A 109 -4.64 9.66 2.07
CA THR A 109 -4.13 9.02 3.26
C THR A 109 -2.67 8.67 3.04
N PHE A 110 -1.85 8.96 4.05
CA PHE A 110 -0.43 8.67 4.04
C PHE A 110 -0.20 7.29 4.65
N CYS A 111 0.62 6.46 4.00
CA CYS A 111 0.95 5.12 4.43
C CYS A 111 2.45 4.98 4.60
N GLU A 112 2.90 4.63 5.80
CA GLU A 112 4.32 4.41 6.13
C GLU A 112 4.63 2.92 6.11
N VAL A 113 5.65 2.53 5.36
CA VAL A 113 6.05 1.13 5.14
C VAL A 113 6.83 0.60 6.33
N ASP A 114 6.57 -0.65 6.69
CA ASP A 114 7.25 -1.32 7.81
C ASP A 114 8.77 -1.50 7.55
N CYS A 115 9.55 -1.55 8.63
CA CYS A 115 10.94 -2.03 8.67
C CYS A 115 11.99 -1.25 7.88
N GLU A 116 12.20 -1.53 6.58
CA GLU A 116 13.14 -0.77 5.75
C GLU A 116 12.58 0.59 5.30
N GLY A 117 11.34 0.88 5.69
CA GLY A 117 10.74 2.18 5.55
C GLY A 117 10.37 2.52 4.11
N GLY A 118 9.87 3.73 3.92
CA GLY A 118 9.18 4.08 2.70
C GLY A 118 7.85 4.71 3.04
N ALA A 119 7.30 5.45 2.10
CA ALA A 119 5.92 5.86 2.20
C ALA A 119 5.29 6.00 0.83
N PHE A 120 3.97 5.98 0.84
CA PHE A 120 3.12 6.21 -0.31
C PHE A 120 1.82 6.83 0.16
N GLU A 121 1.08 7.41 -0.77
CA GLU A 121 -0.26 7.91 -0.51
C GLU A 121 -1.29 7.05 -1.25
N ILE A 122 -2.48 6.95 -0.68
CA ILE A 122 -3.66 6.51 -1.42
C ILE A 122 -4.56 7.73 -1.56
N GLU A 123 -4.96 8.03 -2.78
CA GLU A 123 -5.90 9.10 -3.09
C GLU A 123 -7.27 8.49 -3.42
N ARG A 124 -8.32 9.13 -2.92
CA ARG A 124 -9.69 8.89 -3.29
C ARG A 124 -10.16 10.01 -4.21
N THR A 125 -10.79 9.68 -5.32
CA THR A 125 -11.41 10.68 -6.20
C THR A 125 -12.87 10.30 -6.47
N GLY A 126 -13.71 11.29 -6.75
CA GLY A 126 -15.15 11.09 -6.97
C GLY A 126 -16.01 11.53 -5.80
N SER A 127 -17.33 11.50 -6.01
CA SER A 127 -18.31 12.02 -5.04
C SER A 127 -18.49 11.07 -3.86
N THR A 128 -18.40 11.61 -2.64
CA THR A 128 -18.81 10.94 -1.38
C THR A 128 -20.33 10.98 -1.16
N GLY A 129 -21.10 11.53 -2.10
CA GLY A 129 -22.57 11.58 -2.04
C GLY A 129 -23.25 10.22 -2.22
N ARG A 130 -24.56 10.15 -1.92
CA ARG A 130 -25.37 8.93 -2.11
C ARG A 130 -25.30 8.47 -3.57
N GLY A 131 -24.66 7.32 -3.80
CA GLY A 131 -24.53 6.68 -5.11
C GLY A 131 -23.25 7.02 -5.88
N GLY A 132 -22.36 7.86 -5.34
CA GLY A 132 -21.07 8.14 -5.95
C GLY A 132 -20.11 6.96 -5.80
N ALA A 133 -19.66 6.38 -6.92
CA ALA A 133 -18.55 5.44 -6.90
C ALA A 133 -17.25 6.22 -6.70
N PHE A 134 -16.58 6.01 -5.57
CA PHE A 134 -15.24 6.53 -5.38
C PHE A 134 -14.23 5.68 -6.16
N ARG A 135 -13.21 6.33 -6.72
CA ARG A 135 -12.06 5.69 -7.35
C ARG A 135 -10.87 5.83 -6.41
N LEU A 136 -10.02 4.82 -6.36
CA LEU A 136 -8.77 4.88 -5.62
C LEU A 136 -7.60 4.98 -6.58
N SER A 137 -6.55 5.66 -6.14
CA SER A 137 -5.26 5.69 -6.82
C SER A 137 -4.14 5.49 -5.82
N LEU A 138 -3.14 4.69 -6.19
CA LEU A 138 -1.86 4.66 -5.48
C LEU A 138 -1.01 5.82 -5.99
N VAL A 139 -0.49 6.64 -5.08
CA VAL A 139 0.32 7.81 -5.41
C VAL A 139 1.71 7.65 -4.79
N LEU A 140 2.74 7.79 -5.63
CA LEU A 140 4.12 7.94 -5.20
C LEU A 140 4.61 9.31 -5.66
N ASP A 141 4.66 10.25 -4.73
CA ASP A 141 5.15 11.61 -4.93
C ASP A 141 6.39 11.82 -4.06
N PRO A 142 7.60 11.71 -4.63
CA PRO A 142 8.82 11.80 -3.85
C PRO A 142 8.95 13.11 -3.08
N ALA A 143 8.56 14.24 -3.67
CA ALA A 143 8.69 15.56 -3.05
C ALA A 143 7.78 15.69 -1.81
N ARG A 144 6.53 15.25 -1.92
CA ARG A 144 5.59 15.26 -0.79
C ARG A 144 6.02 14.32 0.32
N ILE A 145 6.50 13.13 -0.02
CA ILE A 145 6.94 12.13 0.97
C ILE A 145 8.20 12.62 1.71
N ILE A 146 9.17 13.18 0.99
CA ILE A 146 10.38 13.73 1.60
C ILE A 146 10.02 14.89 2.54
N ALA A 147 9.02 15.72 2.20
CA ALA A 147 8.56 16.80 3.07
C ALA A 147 7.97 16.31 4.40
N THR A 148 7.58 15.04 4.53
CA THR A 148 7.16 14.44 5.81
C THR A 148 8.32 13.86 6.61
N GLY A 149 9.55 13.85 6.06
CA GLY A 149 10.73 13.23 6.64
C GLY A 149 10.85 11.73 6.34
N ALA A 150 9.94 11.17 5.56
CA ALA A 150 9.95 9.76 5.18
C ALA A 150 10.72 9.52 3.87
N GLN A 151 11.21 8.29 3.69
CA GLN A 151 11.83 7.88 2.44
C GLN A 151 10.75 7.64 1.37
N PRO A 152 10.91 8.12 0.12
CA PRO A 152 9.93 7.87 -0.92
C PRO A 152 9.97 6.44 -1.45
N GLY A 153 8.82 5.93 -1.87
CA GLY A 153 8.70 4.59 -2.45
C GLY A 153 8.35 3.51 -1.44
N ILE A 154 8.13 2.29 -1.92
CA ILE A 154 7.60 1.18 -1.15
C ILE A 154 8.67 0.09 -1.05
N ALA A 155 9.23 -0.11 0.14
CA ALA A 155 10.17 -1.20 0.37
C ALA A 155 9.45 -2.56 0.41
N PHE A 156 10.07 -3.58 -0.17
CA PHE A 156 9.66 -4.97 -0.11
C PHE A 156 10.67 -5.75 0.70
N SER A 157 10.60 -5.57 2.02
CA SER A 157 11.50 -6.19 2.98
C SER A 157 10.72 -6.94 4.03
N SER A 158 11.17 -8.15 4.37
CA SER A 158 10.60 -8.85 5.52
C SER A 158 11.25 -8.28 6.79
N CYS A 159 10.44 -7.94 7.79
CA CYS A 159 10.94 -7.57 9.12
C CYS A 159 11.63 -8.74 9.86
N ALA A 160 11.39 -9.97 9.38
CA ALA A 160 11.82 -11.20 10.04
C ALA A 160 13.27 -11.56 9.71
N THR A 161 13.79 -11.09 8.58
CA THR A 161 15.17 -11.29 8.19
C THR A 161 15.74 -9.95 7.78
N ALA A 162 16.65 -9.41 8.59
CA ALA A 162 17.63 -8.43 8.16
C ALA A 162 18.60 -9.08 7.14
N ASP A 163 18.04 -9.77 6.15
CA ASP A 163 18.79 -10.43 5.11
C ASP A 163 19.35 -9.33 4.23
N ARG A 164 20.68 -9.29 4.16
CA ARG A 164 21.49 -8.33 3.38
C ARG A 164 21.32 -8.51 1.87
N SER A 165 20.23 -9.14 1.45
CA SER A 165 19.81 -9.35 0.07
C SER A 165 19.14 -8.07 -0.42
N GLY A 166 19.96 -7.06 -0.76
CA GLY A 166 19.60 -5.77 -1.36
C GLY A 166 18.11 -5.38 -1.36
N SER A 167 17.77 -4.36 -0.56
CA SER A 167 16.43 -3.77 -0.46
C SER A 167 15.80 -3.59 -1.84
N THR A 168 14.66 -4.22 -2.11
CA THR A 168 13.89 -3.94 -3.32
C THR A 168 12.85 -2.89 -3.01
N ARG A 169 12.82 -1.82 -3.82
CA ARG A 169 11.91 -0.70 -3.62
C ARG A 169 11.15 -0.37 -4.88
N LEU A 170 9.82 -0.27 -4.78
CA LEU A 170 9.00 0.33 -5.81
C LEU A 170 9.09 1.85 -5.71
N ARG A 171 9.32 2.49 -6.84
CA ARG A 171 9.44 3.94 -6.94
C ARG A 171 9.00 4.42 -8.32
N PRO A 172 8.73 5.72 -8.49
CA PRO A 172 8.59 6.29 -9.83
C PRO A 172 9.84 5.97 -10.68
N ALA A 173 9.62 5.58 -11.94
CA ALA A 173 10.69 5.26 -12.89
C ALA A 173 11.55 6.50 -13.21
N ARG A 174 10.94 7.69 -13.15
CA ARG A 174 11.65 8.98 -13.16
C ARG A 174 11.91 9.40 -11.72
N ARG A 175 13.17 9.69 -11.36
CA ARG A 175 13.62 9.93 -9.98
C ARG A 175 12.80 10.99 -9.22
N ASP A 176 12.37 12.04 -9.92
CA ASP A 176 11.63 13.17 -9.34
C ASP A 176 10.18 13.25 -9.86
N GLY A 177 9.70 12.20 -10.52
CA GLY A 177 8.35 12.17 -11.08
C GLY A 177 7.33 11.71 -10.05
N THR A 178 6.20 12.41 -9.94
CA THR A 178 5.01 11.84 -9.30
C THR A 178 4.40 10.80 -10.23
N ILE A 179 4.01 9.66 -9.68
CA ILE A 179 3.20 8.66 -10.38
C ILE A 179 1.90 8.43 -9.62
N THR A 180 0.82 8.36 -10.39
CA THR A 180 -0.51 8.02 -9.90
C THR A 180 -1.00 6.80 -10.68
N ILE A 181 -1.23 5.70 -9.95
CA ILE A 181 -1.70 4.44 -10.52
C ILE A 181 -3.18 4.30 -10.17
N PRO A 182 -4.10 4.44 -11.14
CA PRO A 182 -5.52 4.28 -10.87
C PRO A 182 -5.82 2.82 -10.54
N LEU A 183 -6.66 2.61 -9.52
CA LEU A 183 -7.03 1.31 -8.98
C LEU A 183 -8.51 1.05 -9.19
N ARG A 184 -8.87 -0.19 -9.47
CA ARG A 184 -10.26 -0.68 -9.55
C ARG A 184 -10.49 -1.73 -8.48
N PHE A 185 -11.70 -1.75 -7.92
CA PHE A 185 -12.09 -2.82 -6.99
C PHE A 185 -11.99 -4.17 -7.69
N ASP A 186 -11.42 -5.14 -6.99
CA ASP A 186 -11.28 -6.51 -7.47
C ASP A 186 -12.07 -7.43 -6.54
N ASN A 187 -13.16 -8.00 -7.06
CA ASN A 187 -14.03 -8.91 -6.32
C ASN A 187 -13.44 -10.31 -6.13
N GLY A 188 -12.22 -10.58 -6.63
CA GLY A 188 -11.57 -11.88 -6.53
C GLY A 188 -12.31 -12.99 -7.29
N GLY A 189 -13.09 -12.62 -8.30
CA GLY A 189 -13.83 -13.56 -9.14
C GLY A 189 -13.03 -13.92 -10.38
N ASP A 190 -12.36 -15.07 -10.30
CA ASP A 190 -12.21 -16.01 -11.42
C ASP A 190 -12.93 -17.31 -11.03
#